data_AF-A8TWV7-F1
#
_entry.id   AF-A8TWV7-F1
#
_cell.length_a   1.000
_cell.length_b   1.000
_cell.length_c   1.000
_cell.angle_alpha   90.00
_cell.angle_beta   90.00
_cell.angle_gamma   90.00
#
_symmetry.space_group_name_H-M   'P 1'
#
loop_
_entity.id
_entity.type
_entity.pdbx_description
1 polymer ?
#
loop_
_entity_poly.entity_id
_entity_poly.type
_entity_poly.pdbx_seq_one_letter_code
_entity_poly.pdbx_strand_id
1 'polypeptide(L)'
;MTRMQNAGPEERSAFVRNPRPLISQAVEESLRAAGRLDYLSPAGEEEAIEAVAGPVLVETREYSERVTGIAVYAKPTLDVLQGSGTTWLPEYFTDLVVQALSRMTGQALADLCGAVHDAMTSGKETVDVAGQALPATSETLRALQVRQEMRAREEQEQPTPTSNDQPDDCAPTKGPVIIETKDNFEDLHWRPKRGQRISQIDLSAPSGIATSLKQHQTESLSWQMDAWSAGLPGVLNADEQGLGKTLQTIAFLRWLKSLLLNESGLTA
;
A
#
# COMPACT_ATOMS: atom_id res chain seq x y z
N MET A 1 -15.40 -22.99 -6.51
CA MET A 1 -13.96 -22.89 -6.88
C MET A 1 -13.27 -24.25 -6.98
N THR A 2 -13.32 -25.12 -5.97
CA THR A 2 -12.65 -26.45 -5.98
C THR A 2 -13.02 -27.33 -7.18
N ARG A 3 -14.29 -27.31 -7.63
CA ARG A 3 -14.74 -28.04 -8.83
C ARG A 3 -13.98 -27.64 -10.09
N MET A 4 -13.75 -26.33 -10.29
CA MET A 4 -13.07 -25.79 -11.47
C MET A 4 -11.56 -26.06 -11.45
N GLN A 5 -10.95 -26.27 -10.28
CA GLN A 5 -9.52 -26.63 -10.21
C GLN A 5 -9.24 -28.00 -10.85
N ASN A 6 -10.20 -28.92 -10.76
CA ASN A 6 -10.12 -30.28 -11.29
C ASN A 6 -10.80 -30.43 -12.67
N ALA A 7 -11.34 -29.34 -13.23
CA ALA A 7 -12.04 -29.34 -14.51
C ALA A 7 -11.07 -29.43 -15.71
N GLY A 8 -11.59 -29.83 -16.87
CA GLY A 8 -10.82 -29.93 -18.10
C GLY A 8 -10.23 -28.57 -18.55
N PRO A 9 -9.15 -28.54 -19.35
CA PRO A 9 -8.47 -27.31 -19.73
C PRO A 9 -9.39 -26.26 -20.38
N GLU A 10 -10.30 -26.70 -21.25
CA GLU A 10 -11.26 -25.83 -21.94
C GLU A 10 -12.28 -25.21 -20.98
N GLU A 11 -12.82 -26.01 -20.07
CA GLU A 11 -13.80 -25.56 -19.08
C GLU A 11 -13.19 -24.55 -18.10
N ARG A 12 -11.94 -24.79 -17.67
CA ARG A 12 -11.18 -23.80 -16.89
C ARG A 12 -10.95 -22.52 -17.66
N SER A 13 -10.57 -22.61 -18.94
CA SER A 13 -10.35 -21.42 -19.77
C SER A 13 -11.64 -20.61 -19.96
N ALA A 14 -12.78 -21.28 -20.10
CA ALA A 14 -14.09 -20.63 -20.20
C ALA A 14 -14.45 -19.94 -18.87
N PHE A 15 -14.23 -20.61 -17.73
CA PHE A 15 -14.46 -20.06 -16.40
C PHE A 15 -13.58 -18.83 -16.12
N VAL A 16 -12.29 -18.86 -16.50
CA VAL A 16 -11.38 -17.70 -16.33
C VAL A 16 -11.84 -16.51 -17.18
N ARG A 17 -12.37 -16.76 -18.39
CA ARG A 17 -12.84 -15.68 -19.28
C ARG A 17 -14.14 -15.04 -18.78
N ASN A 18 -15.07 -15.83 -18.26
CA ASN A 18 -16.32 -15.33 -17.70
C ASN A 18 -16.81 -16.25 -16.57
N PRO A 19 -16.45 -15.98 -15.31
CA PRO A 19 -16.83 -16.82 -14.18
C PRO A 19 -18.27 -16.60 -13.70
N ARG A 20 -18.89 -15.46 -14.06
CA ARG A 20 -20.21 -15.04 -13.56
C ARG A 20 -21.31 -16.09 -13.77
N PRO A 21 -21.50 -16.68 -14.97
CA PRO A 21 -22.57 -17.65 -15.20
C PRO A 21 -22.46 -18.87 -14.28
N LEU A 22 -21.24 -19.38 -14.08
CA LEU A 22 -21.00 -20.55 -13.24
C LEU A 22 -21.15 -20.22 -11.74
N ILE A 23 -20.83 -18.99 -11.32
CA ILE A 23 -21.11 -18.53 -9.96
C ILE A 23 -22.61 -18.41 -9.74
N SER A 24 -23.35 -17.77 -10.66
CA SER A 24 -24.81 -17.62 -10.57
C SER A 24 -25.51 -18.99 -10.53
N GLN A 25 -25.08 -19.94 -11.38
CA GLN A 25 -25.62 -21.30 -11.37
C GLN A 25 -25.37 -22.02 -10.04
N ALA A 26 -24.16 -21.92 -9.49
CA ALA A 26 -23.84 -22.53 -8.20
C ALA A 26 -24.65 -21.91 -7.04
N VAL A 27 -24.90 -20.60 -7.10
CA VAL A 27 -25.75 -19.89 -6.15
C VAL A 27 -27.21 -20.33 -6.29
N GLU A 28 -27.71 -20.45 -7.51
CA GLU A 28 -29.07 -20.97 -7.79
C GLU A 28 -29.24 -22.38 -7.23
N GLU A 29 -28.33 -23.32 -7.55
CA GLU A 29 -28.37 -24.69 -7.03
C GLU A 29 -28.38 -24.71 -5.49
N SER A 30 -27.57 -23.86 -4.85
CA SER A 30 -27.54 -23.74 -3.40
C SER A 30 -28.82 -23.15 -2.81
N LEU A 31 -29.41 -22.13 -3.42
CA LEU A 31 -30.64 -21.49 -2.95
C LEU A 31 -31.85 -22.42 -3.14
N ARG A 32 -31.89 -23.16 -4.26
CA ARG A 32 -32.91 -24.17 -4.55
C ARG A 32 -32.82 -25.35 -3.59
N ALA A 33 -31.61 -25.86 -3.31
CA ALA A 33 -31.41 -26.93 -2.32
C ALA A 33 -31.80 -26.50 -0.90
N ALA A 34 -31.69 -25.21 -0.59
CA ALA A 34 -32.10 -24.64 0.70
C ALA A 34 -33.60 -24.26 0.78
N GLY A 35 -34.38 -24.51 -0.28
CA GLY A 35 -35.80 -24.12 -0.36
C GLY A 35 -36.04 -22.61 -0.33
N ARG A 36 -35.00 -21.80 -0.60
CA ARG A 36 -35.07 -20.33 -0.52
C ARG A 36 -35.63 -19.68 -1.78
N LEU A 37 -35.78 -20.46 -2.85
CA LEU A 37 -36.43 -20.05 -4.10
C LEU A 37 -37.89 -20.54 -4.18
N ASP A 38 -38.33 -21.34 -3.20
CA ASP A 38 -39.67 -21.90 -3.21
C ASP A 38 -40.71 -20.78 -3.10
N TYR A 39 -41.78 -20.89 -3.88
CA TYR A 39 -42.91 -19.93 -3.91
C TYR A 39 -42.57 -18.52 -4.39
N LEU A 40 -41.37 -18.30 -4.95
CA LEU A 40 -41.06 -17.06 -5.64
C LEU A 40 -41.61 -17.06 -7.07
N SER A 41 -41.86 -15.87 -7.60
CA SER A 41 -42.09 -15.70 -9.04
C SER A 41 -40.77 -15.84 -9.80
N PRO A 42 -40.78 -16.13 -11.12
CA PRO A 42 -39.54 -16.20 -11.90
C PRO A 42 -38.67 -14.94 -11.77
N ALA A 43 -39.28 -13.76 -11.69
CA ALA A 43 -38.55 -12.50 -11.47
C ALA A 43 -37.97 -12.39 -10.04
N GLY A 44 -38.68 -12.90 -9.03
CA GLY A 44 -38.20 -12.92 -7.65
C GLY A 44 -37.09 -13.95 -7.40
N GLU A 45 -37.09 -15.06 -8.14
CA GLU A 45 -35.98 -16.01 -8.14
C GLU A 45 -34.71 -15.35 -8.68
N GLU A 46 -34.81 -14.65 -9.82
CA GLU A 46 -33.68 -13.96 -10.46
C GLU A 46 -33.10 -12.86 -9.54
N GLU A 47 -33.96 -12.06 -8.91
CA GLU A 47 -33.54 -11.04 -7.93
C GLU A 47 -32.82 -11.65 -6.72
N ALA A 48 -33.35 -12.76 -6.17
CA ALA A 48 -32.74 -13.45 -5.04
C ALA A 48 -31.36 -14.05 -5.39
N ILE A 49 -31.21 -14.57 -6.61
CA ILE A 49 -29.93 -15.09 -7.12
C ILE A 49 -28.95 -13.94 -7.32
N GLU A 50 -29.35 -12.84 -7.96
CA GLU A 50 -28.48 -11.68 -8.20
C GLU A 50 -27.99 -11.05 -6.89
N ALA A 51 -28.87 -10.91 -5.89
CA ALA A 51 -28.54 -10.36 -4.59
C ALA A 51 -27.43 -11.15 -3.86
N VAL A 52 -27.36 -12.46 -4.07
CA VAL A 52 -26.35 -13.34 -3.47
C VAL A 52 -25.12 -13.49 -4.38
N ALA A 53 -25.31 -13.63 -5.69
CA ALA A 53 -24.22 -13.86 -6.65
C ALA A 53 -23.42 -12.59 -6.97
N GLY A 54 -24.06 -11.43 -7.02
CA GLY A 54 -23.44 -10.15 -7.37
C GLY A 54 -22.24 -9.77 -6.48
N PRO A 55 -22.39 -9.82 -5.14
CA PRO A 55 -21.29 -9.48 -4.22
C PRO A 55 -20.14 -10.51 -4.19
N VAL A 56 -20.35 -11.73 -4.70
CA VAL A 56 -19.35 -12.83 -4.63
C VAL A 56 -18.14 -12.56 -5.51
N LEU A 57 -18.31 -11.80 -6.59
CA LEU A 57 -17.22 -11.43 -7.50
C LEU A 57 -17.31 -9.95 -7.89
N VAL A 58 -16.46 -9.14 -7.27
CA VAL A 58 -16.29 -7.73 -7.63
C VAL A 58 -15.02 -7.57 -8.46
N GLU A 59 -15.18 -7.31 -9.76
CA GLU A 59 -14.08 -6.99 -10.66
C GLU A 59 -13.69 -5.52 -10.50
N THR A 60 -12.55 -5.27 -9.84
CA THR A 60 -11.99 -3.93 -9.70
C THR A 60 -11.14 -3.60 -10.94
N ARG A 61 -11.77 -2.94 -11.92
CA ARG A 61 -11.12 -2.53 -13.19
C ARG A 61 -9.78 -1.84 -12.96
N GLU A 62 -9.70 -0.96 -11.97
CA GLU A 62 -8.50 -0.18 -11.63
C GLU A 62 -7.30 -1.06 -11.22
N TYR A 63 -7.55 -2.21 -10.59
CA TYR A 63 -6.48 -3.15 -10.24
C TYR A 63 -6.01 -3.93 -11.47
N SER A 64 -6.94 -4.29 -12.36
CA SER A 64 -6.61 -4.99 -13.62
C SER A 64 -5.81 -4.15 -14.61
N GLU A 65 -5.99 -2.82 -14.61
CA GLU A 65 -5.25 -1.90 -15.50
C GLU A 65 -3.74 -1.82 -15.19
N ARG A 66 -3.34 -2.23 -13.99
CA ARG A 66 -1.93 -2.23 -13.58
C ARG A 66 -1.21 -3.50 -13.99
N VAL A 67 -1.95 -4.55 -14.36
CA VAL A 67 -1.39 -5.88 -14.64
C VAL A 67 -0.62 -5.88 -15.96
N THR A 68 0.66 -6.23 -15.90
CA THR A 68 1.53 -6.39 -17.08
C THR A 68 1.60 -7.85 -17.52
N GLY A 69 1.47 -8.78 -16.59
CA GLY A 69 1.56 -10.20 -16.89
C GLY A 69 1.63 -11.07 -15.64
N ILE A 70 2.26 -12.22 -15.79
CA ILE A 70 2.47 -13.21 -14.75
C ILE A 70 3.98 -13.43 -14.66
N ALA A 71 4.55 -13.27 -13.47
CA ALA A 71 5.97 -13.41 -13.22
C ALA A 71 6.23 -14.27 -11.99
N VAL A 72 7.43 -14.85 -11.89
CA VAL A 72 7.88 -15.47 -10.66
C VAL A 72 8.21 -14.37 -9.66
N TYR A 73 7.71 -14.49 -8.43
CA TYR A 73 7.96 -13.51 -7.38
C TYR A 73 9.46 -13.29 -7.16
N ALA A 74 9.88 -12.05 -7.32
CA ALA A 74 11.15 -11.53 -6.84
C ALA A 74 10.85 -10.47 -5.77
N LYS A 75 11.58 -10.50 -4.66
CA LYS A 75 11.47 -9.47 -3.62
C LYS A 75 11.96 -8.14 -4.22
N PRO A 76 11.13 -7.09 -4.30
CA PRO A 76 11.57 -5.80 -4.82
C PRO A 76 12.64 -5.22 -3.90
N THR A 77 13.75 -4.78 -4.49
CA THR A 77 14.79 -4.02 -3.80
C THR A 77 14.32 -2.58 -3.70
N LEU A 78 13.61 -2.27 -2.63
CA LEU A 78 13.20 -0.89 -2.34
C LEU A 78 14.39 -0.16 -1.73
N ASP A 79 14.88 0.86 -2.43
CA ASP A 79 15.89 1.82 -1.94
C ASP A 79 15.27 2.90 -1.05
N VAL A 80 14.06 2.64 -0.55
CA VAL A 80 13.53 3.34 0.63
C VAL A 80 14.63 3.25 1.66
N LEU A 81 15.18 4.42 2.05
CA LEU A 81 16.05 4.61 3.21
C LEU A 81 15.60 3.60 4.25
N GLN A 82 16.26 2.44 4.27
CA GLN A 82 15.84 1.34 5.10
C GLN A 82 16.00 1.92 6.47
N GLY A 83 14.88 2.27 7.11
CA GLY A 83 14.88 2.65 8.50
C GLY A 83 15.69 1.56 9.15
N SER A 84 16.90 1.91 9.61
CA SER A 84 17.78 0.93 10.24
C SER A 84 16.89 0.24 11.25
N GLY A 85 16.91 -1.09 11.33
CA GLY A 85 15.90 -1.91 12.03
C GLY A 85 15.61 -1.57 13.51
N THR A 86 16.08 -0.44 14.03
CA THR A 86 15.60 0.27 15.19
C THR A 86 14.37 1.13 14.89
N THR A 87 13.36 0.95 15.72
CA THR A 87 12.07 1.64 15.73
C THR A 87 12.13 3.17 15.59
N TRP A 88 13.21 3.86 15.98
CA TRP A 88 13.51 5.25 15.61
C TRP A 88 15.02 5.42 15.71
N LEU A 89 15.69 5.87 14.64
CA LEU A 89 17.08 6.32 14.76
C LEU A 89 17.09 7.62 15.57
N PRO A 90 17.96 7.75 16.59
CA PRO A 90 18.06 8.98 17.36
C PRO A 90 18.36 10.19 16.47
N GLU A 91 17.86 11.38 16.83
CA GLU A 91 17.97 12.61 16.02
C GLU A 91 19.42 13.01 15.68
N TYR A 92 20.41 12.52 16.43
CA TYR A 92 21.82 12.74 16.17
C TYR A 92 22.38 11.91 14.99
N PHE A 93 21.61 10.97 14.44
CA PHE A 93 21.93 10.33 13.17
C PHE A 93 21.48 11.22 12.01
N THR A 94 22.38 12.10 11.58
CA THR A 94 22.16 12.90 10.37
C THR A 94 22.09 12.02 9.12
N ASP A 95 21.44 12.50 8.06
CA ASP A 95 21.34 11.79 6.77
C ASP A 95 22.72 11.38 6.23
N LEU A 96 23.74 12.21 6.46
CA LEU A 96 25.13 11.92 6.07
C LEU A 96 25.68 10.69 6.79
N VAL A 97 25.41 10.55 8.10
CA VAL A 97 25.81 9.39 8.89
C VAL A 97 25.06 8.15 8.42
N VAL A 98 23.74 8.25 8.19
CA VAL A 98 22.94 7.12 7.69
C VAL A 98 23.43 6.64 6.32
N GLN A 99 23.77 7.56 5.42
CA GLN A 99 24.33 7.25 4.11
C GLN A 99 25.74 6.68 4.19
N ALA A 100 26.57 7.15 5.12
CA ALA A 100 27.89 6.57 5.35
C ALA A 100 27.77 5.12 5.85
N LEU A 101 26.92 4.88 6.85
CA LEU A 101 26.66 3.55 7.41
C LEU A 101 26.05 2.59 6.39
N SER A 102 25.25 3.08 5.44
CA SER A 102 24.74 2.24 4.35
C SER A 102 25.83 1.84 3.36
N ARG A 103 26.90 2.63 3.18
CA ARG A 103 28.00 2.26 2.27
C ARG A 103 29.07 1.40 2.93
N MET A 104 29.05 1.26 4.25
CA MET A 104 30.03 0.46 5.00
C MET A 104 29.81 -1.04 4.80
N THR A 105 30.92 -1.80 4.76
CA THR A 105 30.92 -3.26 4.73
C THR A 105 30.56 -3.82 6.12
N GLY A 106 30.15 -5.10 6.18
CA GLY A 106 29.89 -5.77 7.46
C GLY A 106 31.09 -5.68 8.44
N GLN A 107 32.32 -5.78 7.93
CA GLN A 107 33.54 -5.63 8.73
C GLN A 107 33.73 -4.20 9.25
N ALA A 108 33.53 -3.19 8.40
CA ALA A 108 33.67 -1.79 8.81
C ALA A 108 32.63 -1.38 9.87
N LEU A 109 31.42 -1.96 9.81
CA LEU A 109 30.41 -1.80 10.86
C LEU A 109 30.81 -2.49 12.16
N ALA A 110 31.43 -3.67 12.09
CA ALA A 110 31.95 -4.37 13.27
C ALA A 110 33.04 -3.54 13.99
N ASP A 111 33.95 -2.97 13.21
CA ASP A 111 35.03 -2.11 13.71
C ASP A 111 34.47 -0.85 14.37
N LEU A 112 33.41 -0.26 13.79
CA LEU A 112 32.73 0.90 14.37
C LEU A 112 31.98 0.57 15.67
N CYS A 113 31.30 -0.58 15.75
CA CYS A 113 30.73 -1.08 17.00
C CYS A 113 31.79 -1.21 18.09
N GLY A 114 32.97 -1.74 17.74
CA GLY A 114 34.14 -1.83 18.64
C GLY A 114 34.61 -0.45 19.10
N ALA A 115 34.78 0.49 18.17
CA ALA A 115 35.20 1.86 18.49
C ALA A 115 34.23 2.59 19.44
N VAL A 116 32.92 2.40 19.26
CA VAL A 116 31.90 2.97 20.17
C VAL A 116 31.96 2.29 21.54
N HIS A 117 32.14 0.97 21.61
CA HIS A 117 32.31 0.26 22.87
C HIS A 117 33.58 0.70 23.62
N ASP A 118 34.68 0.86 22.92
CA ASP A 118 35.95 1.33 23.47
C ASP A 118 35.84 2.78 23.94
N ALA A 119 35.13 3.64 23.20
CA ALA A 119 34.84 5.01 23.61
C ALA A 119 34.01 5.07 24.90
N MET A 120 32.99 4.20 25.02
CA MET A 120 32.19 4.06 26.25
C MET A 120 33.03 3.63 27.45
N THR A 121 33.94 2.67 27.29
CA THR A 121 34.79 2.17 28.38
C THR A 121 35.91 3.13 28.77
N SER A 122 36.43 3.89 27.81
CA SER A 122 37.48 4.90 28.03
C SER A 122 36.93 6.30 28.38
N GLY A 123 35.61 6.46 28.49
CA GLY A 123 34.94 7.70 28.89
C GLY A 123 34.99 8.80 27.83
N LYS A 124 35.21 8.46 26.55
CA LYS A 124 35.11 9.41 25.43
C LYS A 124 33.64 9.61 25.08
N GLU A 125 33.22 10.86 24.97
CA GLU A 125 31.81 11.20 24.73
C GLU A 125 31.34 10.96 23.28
N THR A 126 32.27 10.97 22.31
CA THR A 126 31.92 10.87 20.88
C THR A 126 32.93 10.06 20.06
N VAL A 127 32.45 9.52 18.93
CA VAL A 127 33.22 8.82 17.89
C VAL A 127 32.94 9.49 16.55
N ASP A 128 33.97 9.70 15.73
CA ASP A 128 33.82 10.35 14.41
C ASP A 128 33.42 9.33 13.34
N VAL A 129 32.34 9.63 12.61
CA VAL A 129 31.90 8.87 11.43
C VAL A 129 31.52 9.85 10.33
N ALA A 130 32.22 9.77 9.20
CA ALA A 130 32.03 10.65 8.04
C ALA A 130 32.10 12.15 8.38
N GLY A 131 32.93 12.53 9.36
CA GLY A 131 33.10 13.92 9.80
C GLY A 131 31.99 14.41 10.74
N GLN A 132 31.20 13.49 11.31
CA GLN A 132 30.13 13.76 12.26
C GLN A 132 30.40 13.03 13.59
N ALA A 133 30.20 13.74 14.70
CA ALA A 133 30.40 13.20 16.03
C ALA A 133 29.17 12.39 16.48
N LEU A 134 29.31 11.07 16.51
CA LEU A 134 28.31 10.15 17.07
C LEU A 134 28.52 10.01 18.59
N PRO A 135 27.47 10.22 19.41
CA PRO A 135 27.55 9.99 20.85
C PRO A 135 27.93 8.54 21.19
N ALA A 136 28.91 8.35 22.06
CA ALA A 136 29.31 7.03 22.56
C ALA A 136 28.33 6.56 23.65
N THR A 137 27.11 6.21 23.25
CA THR A 137 26.04 5.74 24.14
C THR A 137 25.67 4.29 23.85
N SER A 138 25.02 3.64 24.81
CA SER A 138 24.46 2.29 24.63
C SER A 138 23.38 2.24 23.55
N GLU A 139 22.71 3.37 23.29
CA GLU A 139 21.72 3.51 22.23
C GLU A 139 22.38 3.51 20.84
N THR A 140 23.45 4.30 20.65
CA THR A 140 24.25 4.29 19.42
C THR A 140 24.81 2.91 19.12
N LEU A 141 25.36 2.22 20.13
CA LEU A 141 25.89 0.88 19.97
C LEU A 141 24.83 -0.11 19.50
N ARG A 142 23.63 -0.07 20.10
CA ARG A 142 22.51 -0.92 19.70
C ARG A 142 22.07 -0.66 18.25
N ALA A 143 22.00 0.61 17.85
CA ALA A 143 21.64 0.98 16.47
C ALA A 143 22.65 0.42 15.44
N LEU A 144 23.95 0.52 15.75
CA LEU A 144 25.00 -0.02 14.90
C LEU A 144 24.99 -1.55 14.84
N GLN A 145 24.74 -2.24 15.95
CA GLN A 145 24.61 -3.71 15.98
C GLN A 145 23.45 -4.20 15.12
N VAL A 146 22.28 -3.57 15.23
CA VAL A 146 21.13 -3.89 14.37
C VAL A 146 21.50 -3.68 12.89
N ARG A 147 22.22 -2.61 12.58
CA ARG A 147 22.68 -2.35 11.21
C ARG A 147 23.66 -3.40 10.70
N GLN A 148 24.59 -3.83 11.54
CA GLN A 148 25.56 -4.88 11.25
C GLN A 148 24.87 -6.22 10.97
N GLU A 149 23.91 -6.63 11.81
CA GLU A 149 23.13 -7.86 11.62
C GLU A 149 22.34 -7.84 10.30
N MET A 150 21.75 -6.70 9.95
CA MET A 150 21.05 -6.52 8.68
C MET A 150 22.00 -6.69 7.49
N ARG A 151 23.20 -6.09 7.53
CA ARG A 151 24.22 -6.27 6.48
C ARG A 151 24.73 -7.70 6.38
N ALA A 152 24.94 -8.38 7.51
CA ALA A 152 25.33 -9.78 7.51
C ALA A 152 24.27 -10.69 6.86
N ARG A 153 22.98 -10.40 7.06
CA ARG A 153 21.88 -11.12 6.39
C ARG A 153 21.84 -10.83 4.90
N GLU A 154 22.01 -9.57 4.49
CA GLU A 154 22.04 -9.18 3.08
C GLU A 154 23.24 -9.81 2.34
N GLU A 155 24.42 -9.86 2.96
CA GLU A 155 25.61 -10.52 2.40
C GLU A 155 25.43 -12.04 2.29
N GLN A 156 24.65 -12.67 3.18
CA GLN A 156 24.30 -14.11 3.11
C GLN A 156 23.18 -14.42 2.11
N GLU A 157 22.24 -13.50 1.92
CA GLU A 157 21.13 -13.62 0.95
C GLU A 157 21.56 -13.26 -0.48
N GLN A 158 22.70 -12.59 -0.67
CA GLN A 158 23.27 -12.39 -2.00
C GLN A 158 23.76 -13.72 -2.59
N PRO A 159 23.23 -14.15 -3.75
CA PRO A 159 23.76 -15.32 -4.44
C PRO A 159 25.21 -15.03 -4.83
N THR A 160 26.12 -15.88 -4.37
CA THR A 160 27.55 -15.79 -4.67
C THR A 160 27.73 -15.75 -6.20
N PRO A 161 28.46 -14.77 -6.77
CA PRO A 161 28.71 -14.75 -8.19
C PRO A 161 29.72 -15.87 -8.48
N THR A 162 29.21 -17.02 -8.92
CA THR A 162 30.09 -17.97 -9.61
C THR A 162 30.43 -17.32 -10.93
N SER A 163 31.71 -17.01 -11.10
CA SER A 163 32.31 -16.47 -12.32
C SER A 163 31.78 -17.17 -13.57
N ASN A 164 30.93 -16.48 -14.33
CA ASN A 164 30.86 -16.59 -15.77
C ASN A 164 30.21 -15.31 -16.29
N ASP A 165 31.02 -14.51 -16.98
CA ASP A 165 30.60 -13.35 -17.75
C ASP A 165 29.60 -13.78 -18.84
N GLN A 166 28.31 -13.68 -18.55
CA GLN A 166 27.28 -13.38 -19.53
C GLN A 166 26.24 -12.45 -18.89
N PRO A 167 25.74 -11.43 -19.60
CA PRO A 167 24.64 -10.61 -19.14
C PRO A 167 23.38 -11.48 -19.13
N ASP A 168 23.09 -12.12 -17.99
CA ASP A 168 21.97 -13.03 -17.85
C ASP A 168 20.70 -12.22 -17.58
N ASP A 169 20.02 -11.87 -18.67
CA ASP A 169 18.62 -11.44 -18.70
C ASP A 169 17.72 -12.66 -18.41
N CYS A 170 17.88 -13.25 -17.23
CA CYS A 170 17.18 -14.47 -16.84
C CYS A 170 16.40 -14.25 -15.55
N ALA A 171 15.10 -13.99 -15.72
CA ALA A 171 14.12 -13.96 -14.65
C ALA A 171 14.25 -15.19 -13.73
N PRO A 172 14.00 -15.05 -12.41
CA PRO A 172 14.08 -16.16 -11.47
C PRO A 172 13.13 -17.28 -11.92
N THR A 173 13.69 -18.46 -12.24
CA THR A 173 12.93 -19.60 -12.79
C THR A 173 12.23 -20.45 -11.73
N LYS A 174 12.42 -20.13 -10.43
CA LYS A 174 11.86 -20.87 -9.29
C LYS A 174 11.30 -19.92 -8.25
N GLY A 175 10.00 -20.04 -7.95
CA GLY A 175 9.31 -19.26 -6.92
C GLY A 175 7.79 -19.26 -7.11
N PRO A 176 7.03 -18.69 -6.17
CA PRO A 176 5.59 -18.56 -6.33
C PRO A 176 5.30 -17.61 -7.50
N VAL A 177 4.39 -18.03 -8.36
CA VAL A 177 3.96 -17.25 -9.52
C VAL A 177 2.96 -16.20 -9.05
N ILE A 178 3.22 -14.93 -9.35
CA ILE A 178 2.39 -13.79 -8.98
C ILE A 178 1.93 -13.03 -10.22
N ILE A 179 0.88 -12.22 -10.03
CA ILE A 179 0.46 -11.23 -11.02
C ILE A 179 1.45 -10.08 -10.95
N GLU A 180 2.10 -9.79 -12.07
CA GLU A 180 3.00 -8.65 -12.18
C GLU A 180 2.18 -7.39 -12.44
N THR A 181 2.49 -6.33 -11.70
CA THR A 181 1.80 -5.04 -11.80
C THR A 181 2.78 -3.90 -11.88
N LYS A 182 2.46 -2.86 -12.65
CA LYS A 182 3.21 -1.61 -12.66
C LYS A 182 3.25 -1.01 -11.25
N ASP A 183 4.43 -0.87 -10.67
CA ASP A 183 4.67 -0.17 -9.42
C ASP A 183 4.99 1.31 -9.66
N ASN A 184 5.01 2.09 -8.57
CA ASN A 184 5.43 3.48 -8.58
C ASN A 184 6.40 3.71 -7.39
N PHE A 185 7.36 2.80 -7.18
CA PHE A 185 8.26 2.89 -6.01
C PHE A 185 9.26 4.02 -6.13
N GLU A 186 9.99 4.06 -7.25
CA GLU A 186 10.99 5.09 -7.55
C GLU A 186 10.46 6.06 -8.62
N ASP A 187 9.95 5.50 -9.72
CA ASP A 187 9.44 6.24 -10.87
C ASP A 187 7.94 6.02 -11.08
N LEU A 188 7.26 7.01 -11.65
CA LEU A 188 5.83 6.96 -11.94
C LEU A 188 5.56 6.14 -13.22
N HIS A 189 5.45 4.82 -13.11
CA HIS A 189 5.15 3.93 -14.24
C HIS A 189 3.66 3.80 -14.57
N TRP A 190 2.78 4.06 -13.60
CA TRP A 190 1.34 4.00 -13.78
C TRP A 190 0.63 5.20 -13.18
N ARG A 191 -0.08 5.92 -14.05
CA ARG A 191 -1.00 7.00 -13.69
C ARG A 191 -2.30 6.83 -14.48
N PRO A 192 -3.42 6.48 -13.83
CA PRO A 192 -4.69 6.36 -14.53
C PRO A 192 -5.13 7.73 -15.05
N LYS A 193 -5.68 7.77 -16.27
CA LYS A 193 -6.32 8.97 -16.81
C LYS A 193 -7.67 9.14 -16.11
N ARG A 194 -7.86 10.28 -15.45
CA ARG A 194 -9.09 10.57 -14.70
C ARG A 194 -9.72 11.83 -15.24
N GLY A 195 -11.04 11.81 -15.38
CA GLY A 195 -11.82 12.99 -15.72
C GLY A 195 -12.05 13.86 -14.47
N GLN A 196 -12.17 15.17 -14.68
CA GLN A 196 -12.63 16.07 -13.64
C GLN A 196 -14.08 15.74 -13.26
N ARG A 197 -14.39 15.80 -11.96
CA ARG A 197 -15.75 15.70 -11.44
C ARG A 197 -16.35 17.11 -11.40
N ILE A 198 -17.58 17.25 -11.87
CA ILE A 198 -18.29 18.54 -11.84
C ILE A 198 -19.13 18.56 -10.56
N SER A 199 -18.88 19.54 -9.69
CA SER A 199 -19.70 19.77 -8.52
C SER A 199 -20.99 20.50 -8.90
N GLN A 200 -22.13 20.03 -8.41
CA GLN A 200 -23.41 20.75 -8.51
C GLN A 200 -23.68 21.67 -7.32
N ILE A 201 -22.77 21.68 -6.33
CA ILE A 201 -22.84 22.56 -5.15
C ILE A 201 -21.56 23.39 -5.02
N ASP A 202 -21.64 24.48 -4.27
CA ASP A 202 -20.46 25.30 -3.99
C ASP A 202 -19.39 24.50 -3.23
N LEU A 203 -18.13 24.76 -3.57
CA LEU A 203 -16.95 24.23 -2.90
C LEU A 203 -16.73 24.99 -1.57
N SER A 204 -17.68 24.86 -0.65
CA SER A 204 -17.68 25.54 0.64
C SER A 204 -18.07 24.61 1.78
N ALA A 205 -17.79 25.05 3.01
CA ALA A 205 -18.11 24.26 4.20
C ALA A 205 -19.62 23.96 4.27
N PRO A 206 -20.02 22.69 4.39
CA PRO A 206 -21.42 22.33 4.36
C PRO A 206 -22.14 22.75 5.64
N SER A 207 -23.42 23.09 5.51
CA SER A 207 -24.27 23.38 6.67
C SER A 207 -24.49 22.13 7.53
N GLY A 208 -24.66 22.34 8.84
CA GLY A 208 -24.94 21.27 9.81
C GLY A 208 -23.71 20.73 10.56
N ILE A 209 -22.54 21.35 10.42
CA ILE A 209 -21.43 21.14 11.35
C ILE A 209 -21.60 22.13 12.51
N ALA A 210 -21.86 21.62 13.72
CA ALA A 210 -22.06 22.47 14.90
C ALA A 210 -20.80 23.25 15.30
N THR A 211 -19.62 22.68 15.06
CA THR A 211 -18.33 23.26 15.39
C THR A 211 -17.77 24.05 14.21
N SER A 212 -17.48 25.33 14.41
CA SER A 212 -16.79 26.15 13.41
C SER A 212 -15.39 25.61 13.13
N LEU A 213 -15.05 25.49 11.84
CA LEU A 213 -13.73 25.06 11.40
C LEU A 213 -12.70 26.18 11.65
N LYS A 214 -11.51 25.80 12.14
CA LYS A 214 -10.35 26.68 12.18
C LYS A 214 -9.79 26.91 10.77
N GLN A 215 -8.99 27.95 10.59
CA GLN A 215 -8.43 28.32 9.29
C GLN A 215 -7.77 27.13 8.57
N HIS A 216 -6.86 26.41 9.24
CA HIS A 216 -6.18 25.25 8.65
C HIS A 216 -7.13 24.09 8.30
N GLN A 217 -8.27 24.00 9.01
CA GLN A 217 -9.29 22.98 8.72
C GLN A 217 -10.14 23.37 7.51
N THR A 218 -10.41 24.66 7.33
CA THR A 218 -11.07 25.19 6.13
C THR A 218 -10.18 25.03 4.90
N GLU A 219 -8.88 25.30 5.02
CA GLU A 219 -7.89 25.09 3.96
C GLU A 219 -7.80 23.60 3.58
N SER A 220 -7.71 22.71 4.59
CA SER A 220 -7.75 21.26 4.39
C SER A 220 -9.03 20.79 3.69
N LEU A 221 -10.19 21.35 4.05
CA LEU A 221 -11.46 21.04 3.40
C LEU A 221 -11.48 21.51 1.94
N SER A 222 -11.00 22.72 1.66
CA SER A 222 -10.87 23.21 0.28
C SER A 222 -10.02 22.26 -0.56
N TRP A 223 -8.86 21.87 -0.04
CA TRP A 223 -7.95 20.96 -0.72
C TRP A 223 -8.60 19.60 -1.01
N GLN A 224 -9.39 19.07 -0.07
CA GLN A 224 -10.15 17.82 -0.26
C GLN A 224 -11.23 17.95 -1.35
N MET A 225 -11.94 19.07 -1.39
CA MET A 225 -12.94 19.35 -2.43
C MET A 225 -12.31 19.54 -3.81
N ASP A 226 -11.15 20.20 -3.88
CA ASP A 226 -10.38 20.37 -5.11
C ASP A 226 -9.82 19.03 -5.61
N ALA A 227 -9.27 18.21 -4.70
CA ALA A 227 -8.82 16.85 -5.00
C ALA A 227 -9.96 15.99 -5.57
N TRP A 228 -11.16 16.08 -4.98
CA TRP A 228 -12.33 15.40 -5.49
C TRP A 228 -12.72 15.92 -6.89
N SER A 229 -12.75 17.24 -7.09
CA SER A 229 -13.09 17.86 -8.37
C SER A 229 -12.08 17.53 -9.48
N ALA A 230 -10.80 17.38 -9.12
CA ALA A 230 -9.76 16.92 -10.03
C ALA A 230 -9.86 15.41 -10.38
N GLY A 231 -10.81 14.68 -9.80
CA GLY A 231 -11.01 13.25 -10.06
C GLY A 231 -10.09 12.33 -9.27
N LEU A 232 -9.39 12.82 -8.25
CA LEU A 232 -8.50 11.98 -7.43
C LEU A 232 -9.29 10.86 -6.71
N PRO A 233 -8.70 9.66 -6.52
CA PRO A 233 -9.38 8.54 -5.87
C PRO A 233 -9.59 8.77 -4.38
N GLY A 234 -8.75 9.61 -3.79
CA GLY A 234 -8.70 9.81 -2.36
C GLY A 234 -7.61 10.80 -2.00
N VAL A 235 -7.57 11.09 -0.71
CA VAL A 235 -6.70 12.08 -0.08
C VAL A 235 -6.01 11.39 1.08
N LEU A 236 -4.69 11.53 1.17
CA LEU A 236 -3.94 11.16 2.37
C LEU A 236 -3.73 12.41 3.23
N ASN A 237 -4.51 12.53 4.31
CA ASN A 237 -4.35 13.62 5.27
C ASN A 237 -3.30 13.23 6.33
N ALA A 238 -2.08 13.74 6.13
CA ALA A 238 -0.93 13.50 6.99
C ALA A 238 -0.57 14.70 7.89
N ASP A 239 -1.56 15.54 8.24
CA ASP A 239 -1.38 16.63 9.20
C ASP A 239 -0.87 16.13 10.56
N GLU A 240 -0.27 17.01 11.36
CA GLU A 240 0.18 16.71 12.72
C GLU A 240 -0.94 16.17 13.62
N GLN A 241 -0.57 15.40 14.64
CA GLN A 241 -1.51 14.91 15.65
C GLN A 241 -2.16 16.09 16.41
N GLY A 242 -3.43 15.97 16.76
CA GLY A 242 -4.15 17.02 17.51
C GLY A 242 -4.73 18.17 16.67
N LEU A 243 -4.45 18.28 15.36
CA LEU A 243 -5.00 19.33 14.50
C LEU A 243 -6.48 19.15 14.11
N GLY A 244 -7.13 18.09 14.58
CA GLY A 244 -8.55 17.83 14.36
C GLY A 244 -8.88 17.21 13.00
N LYS A 245 -8.04 16.29 12.52
CA LYS A 245 -8.26 15.52 11.27
C LYS A 245 -9.64 14.85 11.21
N THR A 246 -10.15 14.36 12.34
CA THR A 246 -11.51 13.80 12.40
C THR A 246 -12.58 14.81 12.00
N LEU A 247 -12.48 16.05 12.49
CA LEU A 247 -13.43 17.10 12.14
C LEU A 247 -13.31 17.50 10.67
N GLN A 248 -12.08 17.59 10.15
CA GLN A 248 -11.82 17.83 8.71
C GLN A 248 -12.48 16.73 7.85
N THR A 249 -12.31 15.45 8.20
CA THR A 249 -12.92 14.32 7.48
C THR A 249 -14.44 14.34 7.56
N ILE A 250 -15.02 14.60 8.74
CA ILE A 250 -16.48 14.70 8.90
C ILE A 250 -17.04 15.84 8.04
N ALA A 251 -16.35 16.97 7.98
CA ALA A 251 -16.76 18.09 7.15
C ALA A 251 -16.80 17.72 5.66
N PHE A 252 -15.76 17.02 5.19
CA PHE A 252 -15.70 16.54 3.81
C PHE A 252 -16.76 15.49 3.50
N LEU A 253 -16.99 14.52 4.38
CA LEU A 253 -18.06 13.52 4.22
C LEU A 253 -19.45 14.17 4.19
N ARG A 254 -19.66 15.20 5.01
CA ARG A 254 -20.93 15.94 5.01
C ARG A 254 -21.14 16.65 3.67
N TRP A 255 -20.09 17.25 3.12
CA TRP A 255 -20.13 17.89 1.80
C TRP A 255 -20.44 16.89 0.69
N LEU A 256 -19.75 15.73 0.67
CA LEU A 256 -20.05 14.63 -0.26
C LEU A 256 -21.49 14.13 -0.13
N LYS A 257 -22.03 14.03 1.09
CA LYS A 257 -23.43 13.65 1.30
C LYS A 257 -24.39 14.67 0.69
N SER A 258 -24.10 15.97 0.81
CA SER A 258 -24.93 17.01 0.20
C SER A 258 -24.90 16.96 -1.32
N LEU A 259 -23.75 16.63 -1.94
CA LEU A 259 -23.64 16.37 -3.37
C LEU A 259 -24.57 15.24 -3.81
N LEU A 260 -24.46 14.07 -3.15
CA LEU A 260 -25.24 12.87 -3.51
C LEU A 260 -26.76 13.07 -3.37
N LEU A 261 -27.19 13.83 -2.35
CA LEU A 261 -28.60 14.14 -2.15
C LEU A 261 -29.16 15.02 -3.27
N ASN A 262 -28.37 16.01 -3.73
CA ASN A 262 -28.77 16.87 -4.84
C ASN A 262 -28.81 16.12 -6.18
N GLU A 263 -27.85 15.21 -6.42
CA GLU A 263 -27.87 14.35 -7.61
C GLU A 263 -29.09 13.41 -7.64
N SER A 264 -29.57 12.98 -6.47
CA SER A 264 -30.71 12.06 -6.35
C SER A 264 -32.08 12.75 -6.40
N GLY A 265 -32.14 14.09 -6.39
CA GLY A 265 -33.40 14.85 -6.33
C GLY A 265 -34.19 14.66 -5.02
N LEU A 266 -33.64 13.98 -4.02
CA LEU A 266 -34.23 13.86 -2.69
C LEU A 266 -33.81 15.05 -1.85
N THR A 267 -34.59 16.13 -1.92
CA THR A 267 -34.52 17.17 -0.89
C THR A 267 -34.94 16.59 0.45
N ALA A 268 -34.11 16.82 1.47
CA ALA A 268 -34.29 16.42 2.86
C ALA A 268 -35.57 17.00 3.50
#